data_AF-A0A915P400-F1
#
_entry.id   AF-A0A915P400-F1
#
_cell.length_a   1.000
_cell.length_b   1.000
_cell.length_c   1.000
_cell.angle_alpha   90.00
_cell.angle_beta   90.00
_cell.angle_gamma   90.00
#
_symmetry.space_group_name_H-M   'P 1'
#
loop_
_entity.id
_entity.type
_entity.pdbx_description
1 polymer ?
#
loop_
_entity_poly.entity_id
_entity_poly.type
_entity_poly.pdbx_seq_one_letter_code
_entity_poly.pdbx_strand_id
1 'polypeptide(L)'
;MLMLLFHGLESGVYNFTGEMFCPNYNFNYVTGSFGAALFALETSANIFLAIDRCCDFISPKLCEFLFNGKRITFWIGYQSYSIESTVNLNDYINPVTFWYNMFLTFGFPIIYLIYICFFIYRLREIKAIVDVSQRKWKITMFIQVAIICGINIACCSLYAIMQRLPMSKTLIIVGYYLNYFVFGLPPFIYLFCNETIRNDVKKIIGKELHKLAKKLYSPPNSIHPSYNSRMQRSVNRPLASRFSGGN
;
A
#
# COMPACT_ATOMS: atom_id res chain seq x y z
N MET A 1 -3.47 -3.95 3.44
CA MET A 1 -3.25 -5.04 4.43
C MET A 1 -4.51 -5.47 5.17
N LEU A 2 -5.28 -4.57 5.81
CA LEU A 2 -6.53 -4.96 6.50
C LEU A 2 -7.54 -5.65 5.56
N MET A 3 -7.63 -5.20 4.32
CA MET A 3 -8.45 -5.84 3.28
C MET A 3 -7.99 -7.26 2.89
N LEU A 4 -6.68 -7.54 2.92
CA LEU A 4 -6.17 -8.88 2.66
C LEU A 4 -6.56 -9.85 3.78
N LEU A 5 -6.48 -9.40 5.03
CA LEU A 5 -6.94 -10.17 6.18
C LEU A 5 -8.45 -10.44 6.07
N PHE A 6 -9.21 -9.42 5.70
CA PHE A 6 -10.65 -9.53 5.52
C PHE A 6 -11.02 -10.55 4.42
N HIS A 7 -10.44 -10.44 3.23
CA HIS A 7 -10.68 -11.41 2.15
C HIS A 7 -10.17 -12.83 2.48
N GLY A 8 -9.07 -12.94 3.23
CA GLY A 8 -8.57 -14.23 3.72
C GLY A 8 -9.54 -14.90 4.70
N LEU A 9 -10.14 -14.13 5.61
CA LEU A 9 -11.16 -14.62 6.54
C LEU A 9 -12.45 -15.00 5.80
N GLU A 10 -12.92 -14.13 4.90
CA GLU A 10 -14.11 -14.37 4.10
C GLU A 10 -13.97 -15.67 3.27
N SER A 11 -12.87 -15.83 2.54
CA SER A 11 -12.61 -17.05 1.77
C SER A 11 -12.46 -18.29 2.65
N GLY A 12 -11.90 -18.16 3.86
CA GLY A 12 -11.84 -19.24 4.84
C GLY A 12 -13.23 -19.69 5.31
N VAL A 13 -14.13 -18.75 5.59
CA VAL A 13 -15.52 -19.03 5.97
C VAL A 13 -16.25 -19.77 4.85
N TYR A 14 -16.18 -19.30 3.61
CA TYR A 14 -16.82 -19.96 2.47
C TYR A 14 -16.29 -21.39 2.24
N ASN A 15 -14.98 -21.61 2.43
CA ASN A 15 -14.40 -22.96 2.31
C ASN A 15 -14.87 -23.89 3.43
N PHE A 16 -15.07 -23.38 4.65
CA PHE A 16 -15.51 -24.19 5.79
C PHE A 16 -16.99 -24.57 5.71
N THR A 17 -17.85 -23.62 5.29
CA THR A 17 -19.29 -23.86 5.20
C THR A 17 -19.71 -24.54 3.90
N GLY A 18 -18.85 -24.57 2.88
CA GLY A 18 -19.18 -25.09 1.55
C GLY A 18 -20.28 -24.28 0.85
N GLU A 19 -20.59 -23.09 1.37
CA GLU A 19 -21.69 -22.25 0.89
C GLU A 19 -21.27 -21.44 -0.34
N MET A 20 -22.11 -21.45 -1.38
CA MET A 20 -22.04 -20.51 -2.51
C MET A 20 -23.14 -19.47 -2.33
N PHE A 21 -22.84 -18.17 -2.51
CA PHE A 21 -23.68 -16.93 -2.58
C PHE A 21 -25.14 -16.89 -2.06
N CYS A 22 -25.95 -17.95 -2.16
CA CYS A 22 -27.38 -17.99 -1.93
C CYS A 22 -27.88 -18.27 -0.49
N PRO A 23 -27.22 -19.04 0.41
CA PRO A 23 -27.83 -19.42 1.69
C PRO A 23 -27.74 -18.32 2.76
N ASN A 24 -26.82 -17.36 2.64
CA ASN A 24 -26.57 -16.35 3.69
C ASN A 24 -26.45 -14.93 3.12
N TYR A 25 -27.58 -14.38 2.68
CA TYR A 25 -27.66 -13.07 2.02
C TYR A 25 -27.18 -11.91 2.93
N ASN A 26 -27.50 -11.95 4.22
CA ASN A 26 -27.06 -10.92 5.18
C ASN A 26 -25.54 -10.89 5.34
N PHE A 27 -24.90 -12.08 5.41
CA PHE A 27 -23.46 -12.16 5.50
C PHE A 27 -22.79 -11.57 4.25
N ASN A 28 -23.21 -12.01 3.06
CA ASN A 28 -22.64 -11.53 1.78
C ASN A 28 -22.87 -10.03 1.56
N TYR A 29 -24.00 -9.50 2.03
CA TYR A 29 -24.29 -8.07 1.98
C TYR A 29 -23.34 -7.28 2.89
N VAL A 30 -23.17 -7.69 4.14
CA VAL A 30 -22.28 -7.01 5.10
C VAL A 30 -20.84 -7.09 4.62
N THR A 31 -20.39 -8.26 4.16
CA THR A 31 -19.01 -8.43 3.69
C THR A 31 -18.75 -7.65 2.41
N GLY A 32 -19.70 -7.63 1.48
CA GLY A 32 -19.64 -6.85 0.24
C GLY A 32 -19.57 -5.34 0.48
N SER A 33 -20.41 -4.81 1.38
CA SER A 33 -20.41 -3.39 1.77
C SER A 33 -19.08 -2.98 2.42
N PHE A 34 -18.57 -3.80 3.33
CA PHE A 34 -17.28 -3.55 3.98
C PHE A 34 -16.12 -3.59 2.98
N GLY A 35 -16.13 -4.56 2.06
CA GLY A 35 -15.16 -4.65 0.97
C GLY A 35 -15.18 -3.41 0.07
N ALA A 36 -16.37 -2.91 -0.30
CA ALA A 36 -16.52 -1.70 -1.10
C ALA A 36 -15.99 -0.45 -0.37
N ALA A 37 -16.26 -0.31 0.94
CA ALA A 37 -15.74 0.79 1.75
C ALA A 37 -14.20 0.76 1.84
N LEU A 38 -13.60 -0.42 2.04
CA LEU A 38 -12.14 -0.58 2.06
C LEU A 38 -11.49 -0.31 0.71
N PHE A 39 -12.14 -0.70 -0.39
CA PHE A 39 -11.67 -0.39 -1.74
C PHE A 39 -11.66 1.12 -1.99
N ALA A 40 -12.71 1.83 -1.56
CA ALA A 40 -12.78 3.28 -1.68
C ALA A 40 -11.74 4.01 -0.81
N LEU A 41 -11.51 3.53 0.40
CA LEU A 41 -10.46 4.05 1.29
C LEU A 41 -9.08 3.97 0.64
N GLU A 42 -8.75 2.83 0.06
CA GLU A 42 -7.44 2.61 -0.53
C GLU A 42 -7.25 3.42 -1.82
N THR A 43 -8.23 3.39 -2.73
CA THR A 43 -8.16 4.18 -3.96
C THR A 43 -8.02 5.67 -3.64
N SER A 44 -8.75 6.18 -2.63
CA SER A 44 -8.60 7.56 -2.13
C SER A 44 -7.19 7.83 -1.56
N ALA A 45 -6.64 6.91 -0.76
CA ALA A 45 -5.29 7.03 -0.22
C ALA A 45 -4.23 7.11 -1.34
N ASN A 46 -4.40 6.35 -2.42
CA ASN A 46 -3.50 6.39 -3.57
C ASN A 46 -3.56 7.73 -4.32
N ILE A 47 -4.73 8.37 -4.43
CA ILE A 47 -4.86 9.74 -4.97
C ILE A 47 -4.11 10.72 -4.07
N PHE A 48 -4.34 10.66 -2.76
CA PHE A 48 -3.69 11.57 -1.83
C PHE A 48 -2.18 11.41 -1.83
N LEU A 49 -1.68 10.18 -1.92
CA LEU A 49 -0.25 9.90 -2.11
C LEU A 49 0.28 10.55 -3.40
N ALA A 50 -0.45 10.45 -4.51
CA ALA A 50 -0.02 11.09 -5.74
C ALA A 50 -0.02 12.61 -5.63
N ILE A 51 -1.07 13.21 -5.05
CA ILE A 51 -1.15 14.65 -4.81
C ILE A 51 -0.03 15.11 -3.88
N ASP A 52 0.27 14.37 -2.82
CA ASP A 52 1.40 14.62 -1.91
C ASP A 52 2.72 14.67 -2.70
N ARG A 53 2.95 13.67 -3.56
CA ARG A 53 4.10 13.69 -4.47
C ARG A 53 4.06 14.84 -5.46
N CYS A 54 2.90 15.26 -5.98
CA CYS A 54 2.78 16.46 -6.82
C CYS A 54 3.17 17.73 -6.06
N CYS A 55 2.64 17.88 -4.85
CA CYS A 55 2.80 19.06 -4.02
C CYS A 55 4.26 19.23 -3.58
N ASP A 56 4.97 18.13 -3.31
CA ASP A 56 6.42 18.12 -3.07
C ASP A 56 7.22 18.75 -4.23
N PHE A 57 6.72 18.73 -5.47
CA PHE A 57 7.34 19.40 -6.62
C PHE A 57 6.81 20.82 -6.86
N ILE A 58 5.53 21.09 -6.59
CA ILE A 58 4.90 22.38 -6.89
C ILE A 58 5.21 23.42 -5.82
N SER A 59 4.89 23.10 -4.56
CA SER A 59 5.04 24.01 -3.44
C SER A 59 4.86 23.24 -2.12
N PRO A 60 5.87 23.22 -1.24
CA PRO A 60 5.75 22.59 0.08
C PRO A 60 4.67 23.23 0.94
N LYS A 61 4.33 24.52 0.72
CA LYS A 61 3.24 25.21 1.44
C LYS A 61 1.86 24.64 1.10
N LEU A 62 1.66 24.22 -0.15
CA LEU A 62 0.41 23.59 -0.58
C LEU A 62 0.28 22.19 0.03
N CYS A 63 1.39 21.45 0.08
CA CYS A 63 1.46 20.15 0.77
C CYS A 63 1.06 20.28 2.24
N GLU A 64 1.63 21.26 2.94
CA GLU A 64 1.32 21.51 4.35
C GLU A 64 -0.15 21.92 4.55
N PHE A 65 -0.72 22.74 3.67
CA PHE A 65 -2.13 23.11 3.80
C PHE A 65 -3.10 21.92 3.66
N LEU A 66 -2.84 21.04 2.68
CA LEU A 66 -3.69 19.89 2.33
C LEU A 66 -3.52 18.70 3.29
N PHE A 67 -2.29 18.40 3.70
CA PHE A 67 -1.94 17.16 4.39
C PHE A 67 -1.63 17.30 5.88
N ASN A 68 -1.60 18.51 6.43
CA ASN A 68 -1.21 18.69 7.83
C ASN A 68 -2.27 18.19 8.83
N GLY A 69 -1.80 17.42 9.80
CA GLY A 69 -2.57 16.94 10.94
C GLY A 69 -3.69 15.95 10.58
N LYS A 70 -4.85 16.13 11.20
CA LYS A 70 -6.01 15.22 11.07
C LYS A 70 -6.80 15.40 9.75
N ARG A 71 -6.40 16.35 8.89
CA ARG A 71 -7.12 16.69 7.66
C ARG A 71 -7.14 15.54 6.65
N ILE A 72 -6.01 14.84 6.47
CA ILE A 72 -5.95 13.66 5.59
C ILE A 72 -6.87 12.53 6.09
N THR A 73 -6.93 12.31 7.40
CA THR A 73 -7.83 11.31 7.99
C THR A 73 -9.30 11.68 7.77
N PHE A 74 -9.64 12.96 7.84
CA PHE A 74 -10.99 13.46 7.54
C PHE A 74 -11.38 13.21 6.08
N TRP A 75 -10.50 13.52 5.13
CA TRP A 75 -10.75 13.30 3.70
C TRP A 75 -10.96 11.83 3.35
N ILE A 76 -10.15 10.95 3.94
CA ILE A 76 -10.23 9.51 3.73
C ILE A 76 -11.51 8.95 4.38
N GLY A 77 -11.85 9.38 5.60
CA GLY A 77 -13.04 8.92 6.32
C GLY A 77 -14.38 9.37 5.70
N TYR A 78 -14.44 10.57 5.12
CA TYR A 78 -15.65 11.08 4.46
C TYR A 78 -16.10 10.19 3.30
N GLN A 79 -15.15 9.62 2.55
CA GLN A 79 -15.45 8.76 1.40
C GLN A 79 -16.00 7.38 1.80
N SER A 80 -15.63 6.84 2.97
CA SER A 80 -16.19 5.58 3.46
C SER A 80 -17.65 5.71 3.86
N TYR A 81 -17.98 6.82 4.52
CA TYR A 81 -19.32 7.07 5.04
C TYR A 81 -20.36 7.21 3.93
N SER A 82 -20.00 7.78 2.79
CA SER A 82 -20.91 8.00 1.65
C SER A 82 -21.31 6.70 0.92
N ILE A 83 -20.47 5.67 0.97
CA ILE A 83 -20.72 4.39 0.28
C ILE A 83 -21.62 3.49 1.12
N GLU A 84 -21.44 3.48 2.45
CA GLU A 84 -22.22 2.65 3.37
C GLU A 84 -23.69 3.12 3.48
N SER A 85 -23.94 4.41 3.34
CA SER A 85 -25.27 5.02 3.51
C SER A 85 -26.22 4.86 2.31
N THR A 86 -25.82 4.20 1.22
CA THR A 86 -26.61 4.12 -0.02
C THR A 86 -26.89 2.70 -0.54
N VAL A 87 -26.55 1.68 0.24
CA VAL A 87 -26.77 0.28 -0.16
C VAL A 87 -28.21 -0.15 0.13
N ASN A 88 -29.10 -0.08 -0.87
CA ASN A 88 -30.46 -0.61 -0.75
C ASN A 88 -30.44 -2.16 -0.74
N LEU A 89 -31.04 -2.77 0.29
CA LEU A 89 -31.09 -4.22 0.49
C LEU A 89 -31.85 -4.98 -0.63
N ASN A 90 -32.75 -4.28 -1.33
CA ASN A 90 -33.73 -4.92 -2.22
C ASN A 90 -33.25 -5.12 -3.65
N ASP A 91 -32.26 -4.35 -4.13
CA ASP A 91 -31.90 -4.36 -5.56
C ASP A 91 -30.47 -4.82 -5.87
N TYR A 92 -29.60 -5.03 -4.86
CA TYR A 92 -28.15 -5.34 -5.04
C TYR A 92 -27.39 -4.42 -6.03
N ILE A 93 -28.02 -3.33 -6.45
CA ILE A 93 -27.50 -2.32 -7.35
C ILE A 93 -27.21 -1.11 -6.49
N ASN A 94 -25.92 -0.79 -6.32
CA ASN A 94 -25.52 0.45 -5.69
C ASN A 94 -25.20 1.50 -6.77
N PRO A 95 -26.14 2.41 -7.10
CA PRO A 95 -25.90 3.45 -8.11
C PRO A 95 -24.77 4.40 -7.69
N VAL A 96 -24.54 4.61 -6.39
CA VAL A 96 -23.43 5.42 -5.90
C VAL A 96 -22.09 4.73 -6.15
N THR A 97 -22.00 3.42 -5.89
CA THR A 97 -20.80 2.64 -6.25
C THR A 97 -20.55 2.66 -7.76
N PHE A 98 -21.60 2.64 -8.58
CA PHE A 98 -21.44 2.77 -10.03
C PHE A 98 -20.86 4.14 -10.44
N TRP A 99 -21.44 5.24 -9.97
CA TRP A 99 -20.93 6.59 -10.24
C TRP A 99 -19.52 6.79 -9.69
N TYR A 100 -19.24 6.25 -8.51
CA TYR A 100 -17.92 6.24 -7.91
C TYR A 100 -16.92 5.47 -8.79
N ASN A 101 -17.24 4.24 -9.20
CA ASN A 101 -16.38 3.44 -10.09
C ASN A 101 -16.17 4.11 -11.45
N MET A 102 -17.17 4.80 -11.99
CA MET A 102 -17.03 5.60 -13.22
C MET A 102 -16.09 6.80 -13.01
N PHE A 103 -16.28 7.55 -11.92
CA PHE A 103 -15.39 8.65 -11.56
C PHE A 103 -13.95 8.15 -11.33
N LEU A 104 -13.77 7.01 -10.68
CA LEU A 104 -12.48 6.37 -10.51
C LEU A 104 -11.88 5.99 -11.88
N THR A 105 -12.63 5.25 -12.70
CA THR A 105 -12.13 4.67 -13.95
C THR A 105 -11.74 5.73 -14.98
N PHE A 106 -12.47 6.86 -15.06
CA PHE A 106 -12.16 7.94 -16.01
C PHE A 106 -11.40 9.10 -15.37
N GLY A 107 -11.72 9.46 -14.13
CA GLY A 107 -11.07 10.54 -13.41
C GLY A 107 -9.64 10.22 -13.00
N PHE A 108 -9.32 8.97 -12.60
CA PHE A 108 -7.94 8.60 -12.25
C PHE A 108 -7.00 8.76 -13.43
N PRO A 109 -7.26 8.15 -14.62
CA PRO A 109 -6.38 8.35 -15.76
C PRO A 109 -6.19 9.82 -16.11
N ILE A 110 -7.24 10.65 -16.03
CA ILE A 110 -7.13 12.08 -16.35
C ILE A 110 -6.22 12.80 -15.36
N ILE A 111 -6.43 12.62 -14.05
CA ILE A 111 -5.59 13.25 -13.01
C ILE A 111 -4.14 12.77 -13.13
N TYR A 112 -3.93 11.47 -13.40
CA TYR A 112 -2.58 10.92 -13.61
C TYR A 112 -1.93 11.40 -14.90
N LEU A 113 -2.68 11.55 -15.99
CA LEU A 113 -2.14 12.11 -17.24
C LEU A 113 -1.73 13.56 -17.04
N ILE A 114 -2.55 14.36 -16.35
CA ILE A 114 -2.19 15.73 -15.96
C ILE A 114 -0.91 15.72 -15.10
N TYR A 115 -0.81 14.80 -14.14
CA TYR A 115 0.37 14.65 -13.30
C TYR A 115 1.62 14.26 -14.09
N ILE A 116 1.52 13.26 -14.98
CA ILE A 116 2.62 12.81 -15.82
C ILE A 116 3.09 13.96 -16.72
N CYS A 117 2.18 14.69 -17.35
CA CYS A 117 2.48 15.86 -18.17
C CYS A 117 3.20 16.95 -17.36
N PHE A 118 2.69 17.26 -16.17
CA PHE A 118 3.30 18.23 -15.27
C PHE A 118 4.69 17.79 -14.79
N PHE A 119 4.85 16.51 -14.45
CA PHE A 119 6.10 15.93 -14.02
C PHE A 119 7.16 15.96 -15.13
N ILE A 120 6.80 15.60 -16.37
CA ILE A 120 7.69 15.69 -17.53
C ILE A 120 8.12 17.14 -17.78
N TYR A 121 7.18 18.09 -17.65
CA TYR A 121 7.48 19.51 -17.78
C TYR A 121 8.50 19.96 -16.71
N ARG A 122 8.25 19.67 -15.43
CA ARG A 122 9.15 20.04 -14.33
C ARG A 122 10.46 19.25 -14.29
N LEU A 123 10.48 18.02 -14.79
CA LEU A 123 11.71 17.24 -14.93
C LEU A 123 12.73 17.96 -15.81
N ARG A 124 12.28 18.67 -16.85
CA ARG A 124 13.15 19.44 -17.74
C ARG A 124 13.86 20.57 -16.98
N GLU A 125 13.15 21.25 -16.09
CA GLU A 125 13.70 22.33 -15.26
C GLU A 125 14.64 21.81 -14.17
N ILE A 126 14.23 20.73 -13.48
CA ILE A 126 15.00 20.10 -12.40
C ILE A 126 16.32 19.49 -12.91
N LYS A 127 16.38 19.14 -14.21
CA LYS A 127 17.56 18.54 -14.85
C LYS A 127 18.81 19.44 -14.77
N ALA A 128 18.63 20.75 -14.65
CA ALA A 128 19.72 21.73 -14.59
C ALA A 128 20.16 22.10 -13.16
N ILE A 129 19.30 21.91 -12.15
CA ILE A 129 19.46 22.53 -10.82
C ILE A 129 19.75 21.49 -9.72
N VAL A 130 19.28 20.25 -9.87
CA VAL A 130 19.29 19.27 -8.78
C VAL A 130 20.32 18.17 -9.01
N ASP A 131 21.06 17.85 -7.94
CA ASP A 131 22.02 16.75 -7.83
C ASP A 131 21.46 15.41 -8.30
N VAL A 132 22.35 14.58 -8.86
CA VAL A 132 22.01 13.25 -9.39
C VAL A 132 21.32 12.36 -8.36
N SER A 133 21.76 12.40 -7.09
CA SER A 133 21.17 11.61 -5.99
C SER A 133 19.73 12.02 -5.69
N GLN A 134 19.49 13.32 -5.49
CA GLN A 134 18.16 13.88 -5.22
C GLN A 134 17.20 13.64 -6.38
N ARG A 135 17.71 13.72 -7.62
CA ARG A 135 16.94 13.38 -8.82
C ARG A 135 16.53 11.92 -8.87
N LYS A 136 17.45 11.00 -8.57
CA LYS A 136 17.15 9.56 -8.54
C LYS A 136 16.01 9.28 -7.57
N TRP A 137 16.11 9.76 -6.32
CA TRP A 137 15.05 9.58 -5.32
C TRP A 137 13.69 10.11 -5.79
N LYS A 138 13.67 11.33 -6.36
CA LYS A 138 12.46 11.95 -6.93
C LYS A 138 11.83 11.13 -8.07
N ILE A 139 12.64 10.64 -9.00
CA ILE A 139 12.17 9.78 -10.11
C ILE A 139 11.65 8.44 -9.57
N THR A 140 12.34 7.85 -8.60
CA THR A 140 11.93 6.55 -8.07
C THR A 140 10.60 6.65 -7.31
N MET A 141 10.38 7.70 -6.51
CA MET A 141 9.07 7.95 -5.88
C MET A 141 7.95 8.11 -6.92
N PHE A 142 8.23 8.78 -8.04
CA PHE A 142 7.27 8.94 -9.13
C PHE A 142 6.90 7.59 -9.79
N ILE A 143 7.91 6.78 -10.12
CA ILE A 143 7.69 5.45 -10.71
C ILE A 143 6.84 4.57 -9.79
N GLN A 144 7.06 4.63 -8.47
CA GLN A 144 6.25 3.89 -7.50
C GLN A 144 4.77 4.24 -7.61
N VAL A 145 4.44 5.52 -7.58
CA VAL A 145 3.05 5.98 -7.66
C VAL A 145 2.45 5.60 -9.01
N ALA A 146 3.18 5.74 -10.12
CA ALA A 146 2.70 5.37 -11.45
C ALA A 146 2.34 3.87 -11.55
N ILE A 147 3.16 2.98 -10.98
CA ILE A 147 2.90 1.53 -10.96
C ILE A 147 1.66 1.22 -10.12
N ILE A 148 1.58 1.75 -8.89
CA ILE A 148 0.44 1.53 -7.98
C ILE A 148 -0.88 1.93 -8.68
N CYS A 149 -0.86 3.06 -9.37
CA CYS A 149 -2.06 3.61 -9.97
C CYS A 149 -2.46 2.94 -11.28
N GLY A 150 -1.48 2.46 -12.06
CA GLY A 150 -1.75 1.60 -13.21
C GLY A 150 -2.50 0.32 -12.82
N ILE A 151 -2.11 -0.30 -11.70
CA ILE A 151 -2.78 -1.51 -11.19
C ILE A 151 -4.20 -1.20 -10.72
N ASN A 152 -4.40 -0.08 -10.01
CA ASN A 152 -5.74 0.36 -9.61
C ASN A 152 -6.66 0.63 -10.81
N ILE A 153 -6.18 1.28 -11.86
CA ILE A 153 -6.97 1.53 -13.07
C ILE A 153 -7.38 0.22 -13.73
N ALA A 154 -6.47 -0.76 -13.83
CA ALA A 154 -6.78 -2.08 -14.37
C ALA A 154 -7.89 -2.78 -13.56
N CYS A 155 -7.79 -2.71 -12.23
CA CYS A 155 -8.79 -3.28 -11.32
C CYS A 155 -10.16 -2.59 -11.48
N CYS A 156 -10.21 -1.26 -11.41
CA CYS A 156 -11.45 -0.48 -11.59
C CYS A 156 -12.13 -0.74 -12.94
N SER A 157 -11.34 -0.79 -14.02
CA SER A 157 -11.85 -1.04 -15.37
C SER A 157 -12.51 -2.40 -15.47
N LEU A 158 -11.89 -3.42 -14.86
CA LEU A 158 -12.39 -4.77 -14.85
C LEU A 158 -13.65 -4.91 -13.98
N TYR A 159 -13.71 -4.24 -12.82
CA TYR A 159 -14.95 -4.14 -12.04
C TYR A 159 -16.09 -3.43 -12.78
N ALA A 160 -15.79 -2.35 -13.51
CA ALA A 160 -16.78 -1.66 -14.34
C ALA A 160 -17.34 -2.55 -15.47
N ILE A 161 -16.49 -3.41 -16.04
CA ILE A 161 -16.91 -4.43 -17.01
C ILE A 161 -17.79 -5.49 -16.35
N MET A 162 -17.38 -6.00 -15.18
CA MET A 162 -18.15 -6.99 -14.40
C MET A 162 -19.56 -6.54 -14.03
N GLN A 163 -19.75 -5.24 -13.81
CA GLN A 163 -21.05 -4.66 -13.49
C GLN A 163 -22.00 -4.57 -14.71
N ARG A 164 -21.49 -4.61 -15.95
CA ARG A 164 -22.29 -4.34 -17.16
C ARG A 164 -22.60 -5.57 -18.02
N LEU A 165 -21.78 -6.62 -17.92
CA LEU A 165 -21.90 -7.80 -18.75
C LEU A 165 -22.02 -9.04 -17.88
N PRO A 166 -22.83 -10.06 -18.25
CA PRO A 166 -22.84 -11.33 -17.54
C PRO A 166 -21.47 -12.01 -17.69
N MET A 167 -20.81 -12.24 -16.57
CA MET A 167 -19.40 -12.64 -16.55
C MET A 167 -19.19 -14.14 -16.63
N SER A 168 -18.18 -14.56 -17.40
CA SER A 168 -17.65 -15.91 -17.32
C SER A 168 -16.90 -16.12 -15.99
N LYS A 169 -16.93 -17.35 -15.46
CA LYS A 169 -16.23 -17.70 -14.20
C LYS A 169 -14.75 -17.31 -14.21
N THR A 170 -14.09 -17.44 -15.37
CA THR A 170 -12.68 -17.08 -15.56
C THR A 170 -12.43 -15.61 -15.32
N LEU A 171 -13.30 -14.72 -15.81
CA LEU A 171 -13.11 -13.28 -15.63
C LEU A 171 -13.28 -12.87 -14.16
N ILE A 172 -14.24 -13.49 -13.48
CA ILE A 172 -14.48 -13.29 -12.04
C ILE A 172 -13.22 -13.64 -11.24
N ILE A 173 -12.65 -14.81 -11.49
CA ILE A 173 -11.42 -15.28 -10.81
C ILE A 173 -10.26 -14.32 -11.08
N VAL A 174 -10.07 -13.89 -12.32
CA VAL A 174 -9.02 -12.92 -12.68
C VAL A 174 -9.22 -11.59 -11.93
N GLY A 175 -10.45 -11.11 -11.81
CA GLY A 175 -10.75 -9.89 -11.06
C GLY A 175 -10.41 -9.99 -9.58
N TYR A 176 -10.76 -11.10 -8.94
CA TYR A 176 -10.38 -11.35 -7.54
C TYR A 176 -8.86 -11.32 -7.36
N TYR A 177 -8.09 -11.97 -8.24
CA TYR A 177 -6.62 -11.95 -8.14
C TYR A 177 -6.02 -10.57 -8.38
N LEU A 178 -6.52 -9.82 -9.37
CA LEU A 178 -6.09 -8.43 -9.60
C LEU A 178 -6.38 -7.55 -8.38
N ASN A 179 -7.53 -7.76 -7.74
CA ASN A 179 -7.88 -7.07 -6.51
C ASN A 179 -6.89 -7.40 -5.37
N TYR A 180 -6.47 -8.66 -5.22
CA TYR A 180 -5.42 -9.02 -4.26
C TYR A 180 -4.09 -8.31 -4.54
N PHE A 181 -3.70 -8.16 -5.81
CA PHE A 181 -2.49 -7.43 -6.17
C PHE A 181 -2.57 -5.94 -5.82
N VAL A 182 -3.74 -5.31 -6.00
CA VAL A 182 -3.96 -3.91 -5.58
C VAL A 182 -3.61 -3.72 -4.10
N PHE A 183 -4.13 -4.57 -3.22
CA PHE A 183 -3.90 -4.44 -1.77
C PHE A 183 -2.56 -5.00 -1.27
N GLY A 184 -1.96 -5.93 -2.02
CA GLY A 184 -0.79 -6.70 -1.61
C GLY A 184 0.53 -6.19 -2.17
N LEU A 185 0.54 -5.57 -3.34
CA LEU A 185 1.76 -5.16 -4.02
C LEU A 185 2.41 -3.86 -3.49
N PRO A 186 1.68 -2.85 -2.97
CA PRO A 186 2.28 -1.58 -2.55
C PRO A 186 3.46 -1.71 -1.56
N PRO A 187 3.42 -2.54 -0.50
CA PRO A 187 4.58 -2.75 0.38
C PRO A 187 5.83 -3.27 -0.34
N PHE A 188 5.66 -4.16 -1.32
CA PHE A 188 6.77 -4.66 -2.12
C PHE A 188 7.32 -3.57 -3.04
N ILE A 189 6.45 -2.80 -3.69
CA ILE A 189 6.84 -1.63 -4.51
C ILE A 189 7.65 -0.64 -3.66
N TYR A 190 7.21 -0.37 -2.43
CA TYR A 190 7.96 0.50 -1.51
C TYR A 190 9.32 -0.08 -1.16
N LEU A 191 9.42 -1.39 -0.88
CA LEU A 191 10.69 -2.03 -0.52
C LEU A 191 11.71 -2.02 -1.67
N PHE A 192 11.27 -2.26 -2.91
CA PHE A 192 12.16 -2.29 -4.07
C PHE A 192 12.61 -0.88 -4.49
N CYS A 193 11.67 0.06 -4.50
CA CYS A 193 11.85 1.37 -5.09
C CYS A 193 12.14 2.49 -4.04
N ASN A 194 12.12 2.23 -2.73
CA ASN A 194 12.49 3.22 -1.73
C ASN A 194 13.69 2.75 -0.89
N GLU A 195 14.87 3.34 -1.15
CA GLU A 195 16.08 3.05 -0.39
C GLU A 195 15.98 3.43 1.09
N THR A 196 15.29 4.52 1.42
CA THR A 196 15.09 4.95 2.81
C THR A 196 14.29 3.91 3.57
N ILE A 197 13.14 3.49 3.04
CA ILE A 197 12.30 2.45 3.64
C ILE A 197 13.08 1.15 3.78
N ARG A 198 13.82 0.74 2.74
CA ARG A 198 14.66 -0.46 2.78
C ARG A 198 15.73 -0.39 3.88
N ASN A 199 16.36 0.76 4.07
CA ASN A 199 17.37 0.96 5.12
C ASN A 199 16.73 0.92 6.51
N ASP A 200 15.54 1.48 6.68
CA ASP A 200 14.84 1.45 7.97
C ASP A 200 14.32 0.04 8.30
N VAL A 201 13.78 -0.69 7.31
CA VAL A 201 13.40 -2.10 7.47
C VAL A 201 14.61 -2.94 7.87
N LYS A 202 15.78 -2.75 7.25
CA LYS A 202 17.03 -3.43 7.63
C LYS A 202 17.42 -3.14 9.09
N LYS A 203 17.27 -1.89 9.55
CA LYS A 203 17.55 -1.53 10.95
C LYS A 203 16.57 -2.21 11.92
N ILE A 204 15.28 -2.25 11.59
CA ILE A 204 14.25 -2.89 12.43
C ILE A 204 14.52 -4.38 12.54
N ILE A 205 14.71 -5.07 11.41
CA ILE A 205 15.02 -6.50 11.37
C ILE A 205 16.34 -6.79 12.10
N GLY A 206 17.38 -5.96 11.90
CA GLY A 206 18.66 -6.12 12.59
C GLY A 206 18.54 -5.99 14.11
N LYS A 207 17.72 -5.06 14.61
CA LYS A 207 17.44 -4.90 16.04
C LYS A 207 16.70 -6.11 16.61
N GLU A 208 15.67 -6.61 15.93
CA GLU A 208 14.92 -7.78 16.38
C GLU A 208 15.76 -9.06 16.34
N LEU A 209 16.57 -9.25 15.30
CA LEU A 209 17.51 -10.36 15.21
C LEU A 209 18.56 -10.28 16.33
N HIS A 210 19.04 -9.09 16.68
CA HIS A 210 19.96 -8.90 17.80
C HIS A 210 19.32 -9.21 19.16
N LYS A 211 18.04 -8.83 19.37
CA LYS A 211 17.29 -9.20 20.58
C LYS A 211 17.09 -10.71 20.68
N LEU A 212 16.73 -11.38 19.59
CA LEU A 212 16.57 -12.83 19.52
C LEU A 212 17.91 -13.55 19.78
N ALA A 213 18.99 -13.09 19.15
CA ALA A 213 20.33 -13.59 19.39
C ALA A 213 20.73 -13.44 20.88
N LYS A 214 20.45 -12.29 21.50
CA LYS A 214 20.71 -12.08 22.94
C LYS A 214 19.88 -13.01 23.82
N LYS A 215 18.61 -13.27 23.48
CA LYS A 215 17.73 -14.17 24.23
C LYS A 215 18.16 -15.63 24.12
N LEU A 216 18.63 -16.05 22.95
CA LEU A 216 19.15 -17.41 22.70
C LEU A 216 20.55 -17.63 23.27
N TYR A 217 21.36 -16.57 23.35
CA TYR A 217 22.75 -16.63 23.83
C TYR A 217 22.92 -16.21 25.30
N SER A 218 21.83 -15.94 26.03
CA SER A 218 21.89 -15.78 27.48
C SER A 218 22.42 -17.09 28.08
N PRO A 219 23.64 -17.12 28.62
CA PRO A 219 24.16 -18.34 29.23
C PRO A 219 23.29 -18.71 30.44
N PRO A 220 23.05 -20.01 30.70
CA PRO A 220 22.49 -20.41 31.97
C PRO A 220 23.40 -19.90 33.09
N ASN A 221 22.77 -19.39 34.16
CA ASN A 221 23.41 -18.75 35.30
C ASN A 221 24.80 -19.35 35.63
N SER A 222 25.78 -18.45 35.65
CA SER A 222 27.19 -18.69 35.86
C SER A 222 27.51 -19.63 37.03
N ILE A 223 28.23 -20.71 36.74
CA ILE A 223 29.28 -21.22 37.63
C ILE A 223 30.51 -21.46 36.75
N HIS A 224 31.27 -20.42 36.40
CA HIS A 224 32.73 -20.49 36.24
C HIS A 224 33.30 -19.10 35.85
N PRO A 225 34.16 -18.46 36.67
CA PRO A 225 34.57 -17.06 36.47
C PRO A 225 35.63 -16.81 35.39
N SER A 226 36.18 -17.82 34.70
CA SER A 226 37.41 -17.63 33.91
C SER A 226 37.24 -17.43 32.41
N TYR A 227 36.04 -17.63 31.84
CA TYR A 227 35.83 -17.56 30.38
C TYR A 227 35.29 -16.20 29.87
N ASN A 228 34.87 -15.31 30.77
CA ASN A 228 34.13 -14.09 30.42
C ASN A 228 34.98 -12.96 29.80
N SER A 229 36.29 -12.95 30.04
CA SER A 229 37.16 -11.82 29.64
C SER A 229 37.61 -11.86 28.17
N ARG A 230 37.62 -13.04 27.52
CA ARG A 230 38.01 -13.16 26.10
C ARG A 230 36.85 -12.91 25.14
N MET A 231 35.62 -13.29 25.50
CA MET A 231 34.44 -13.14 24.63
C MET A 231 33.81 -11.74 24.68
N GLN A 232 33.87 -11.01 25.80
CA GLN A 232 33.39 -9.62 25.83
C GLN A 232 34.16 -8.72 24.85
N ARG A 233 35.41 -9.04 24.51
CA ARG A 233 36.18 -8.31 23.48
C ARG A 233 35.73 -8.59 22.04
N SER A 234 35.10 -9.73 21.74
CA SER A 234 34.61 -10.01 20.39
C SER A 234 33.21 -9.43 20.14
N VAL A 235 32.38 -9.35 21.18
CA VAL A 235 31.02 -8.79 21.11
C VAL A 235 31.03 -7.26 21.07
N ASN A 236 32.00 -6.61 21.71
CA ASN A 236 32.15 -5.15 21.71
C ASN A 236 32.98 -4.59 20.55
N ARG A 237 33.34 -5.39 19.53
CA ARG A 237 33.94 -4.81 18.32
C ARG A 237 32.85 -4.05 17.55
N PRO A 238 33.00 -2.74 17.32
CA PRO A 238 32.07 -2.01 16.47
C PRO A 238 32.08 -2.64 15.07
N LEU A 239 30.88 -2.96 14.55
CA LEU A 239 30.63 -3.47 13.20
C LEU A 239 31.15 -2.55 12.07
N ALA A 240 31.67 -1.36 12.40
CA ALA A 240 32.25 -0.41 11.47
C ALA A 240 33.59 -0.85 10.85
N SER A 241 34.31 -1.82 11.43
CA SER A 241 35.64 -2.21 10.93
C SER A 241 35.65 -3.39 9.95
N ARG A 242 34.50 -3.82 9.42
CA ARG A 242 34.40 -4.93 8.45
C ARG A 242 34.01 -4.53 7.02
N PHE A 243 33.87 -3.22 6.76
CA PHE A 243 33.63 -2.66 5.41
C PHE A 243 34.73 -1.69 4.95
N SER A 244 35.91 -1.73 5.56
CA SER A 244 37.09 -1.03 5.06
C SER A 244 38.25 -2.03 5.03
N GLY A 245 38.53 -2.58 3.85
CA GLY A 245 39.64 -3.50 3.63
C GLY A 245 39.31 -4.56 2.59
N GLY A 246 39.65 -4.29 1.34
CA GLY A 246 39.71 -5.30 0.29
C GLY A 246 39.25 -4.82 -1.08
N ASN A 247 40.16 -4.10 -1.75
CA ASN A 247 40.39 -3.98 -3.21
C ASN A 247 39.19 -3.86 -4.16
#